data_AF-A0A291QF09-F1
#
_entry.id   AF-A0A291QF09-F1
#
_cell.length_a   1.000
_cell.length_b   1.000
_cell.length_c   1.000
_cell.angle_alpha   90.00
_cell.angle_beta   90.00
_cell.angle_gamma   90.00
#
_symmetry.space_group_name_H-M   'P 1'
#
loop_
_entity.id
_entity.type
_entity.pdbx_description
1 polymer ?
#
loop_
_entity_poly.entity_id
_entity_poly.type
_entity_poly.pdbx_seq_one_letter_code
_entity_poly.pdbx_strand_id
1 'polypeptide(L)'
;MLWSLVVIALVAGVIYLFIPHDESKTPVERKDYRVELLTARRGAPYPVAAPEGLSKGWKATSVRYRGEEHNSWHLGFLDPDGEYVAIKQSTEKPAKFVEAVTKEAKRTKATEEIGGQEWQRYEGEAYDALVRTEKGATTVVLGTASFGQLTKMAESLKTS
;
A
#
# COMPACT_ATOMS: atom_id res chain seq x y z
N MET A 1 31.37 32.53 14.82
CA MET A 1 29.99 32.11 14.48
C MET A 1 29.85 31.68 13.02
N LEU A 2 30.58 32.27 12.05
CA LEU A 2 30.57 31.78 10.65
C LEU A 2 31.09 30.34 10.49
N TRP A 3 32.06 29.91 11.30
CA TRP A 3 32.65 28.58 11.20
C TRP A 3 31.66 27.44 11.47
N SER A 4 30.69 27.60 12.37
CA SER A 4 29.68 26.56 12.59
C SER A 4 28.69 26.46 11.43
N LEU A 5 28.43 27.58 10.73
CA LEU A 5 27.54 27.60 9.56
C LEU A 5 28.17 26.87 8.38
N VAL A 6 29.49 27.02 8.20
CA VAL A 6 30.25 26.27 7.18
C VAL A 6 30.24 24.77 7.48
N VAL A 7 30.41 24.36 8.74
CA VAL A 7 30.37 22.95 9.14
C VAL A 7 28.97 22.36 8.92
N ILE A 8 27.91 23.09 9.29
CA ILE A 8 26.53 22.64 9.08
C ILE A 8 26.20 22.54 7.58
N ALA A 9 26.63 23.51 6.77
CA ALA A 9 26.43 23.48 5.33
C ALA A 9 27.16 22.31 4.65
N LEU A 10 28.37 21.98 5.14
CA LEU A 10 29.12 20.80 4.68
C LEU A 10 28.40 19.50 5.01
N VAL A 11 27.93 19.34 6.26
CA VAL A 11 27.18 18.16 6.68
C VAL A 11 25.86 18.04 5.91
N ALA A 12 25.14 19.15 5.73
CA ALA A 12 23.91 19.17 4.93
C ALA A 12 24.18 18.83 3.46
N GLY A 13 25.28 19.31 2.88
CA GLY A 13 25.70 18.98 1.52
C GLY A 13 26.09 17.51 1.35
N VAL A 14 26.75 16.91 2.34
CA VAL A 14 27.05 15.47 2.35
C VAL A 14 25.77 14.66 2.46
N ILE A 15 24.87 15.01 3.39
CA ILE A 15 23.55 14.35 3.52
C ILE A 15 22.75 14.49 2.22
N TYR A 16 22.79 15.66 1.58
CA TYR A 16 22.16 15.92 0.30
C TYR A 16 22.72 15.03 -0.82
N LEU A 17 24.04 14.83 -0.87
CA LEU A 17 24.67 13.90 -1.82
C LEU A 17 24.27 12.43 -1.60
N PHE A 18 23.90 12.07 -0.37
CA PHE A 18 23.38 10.74 -0.02
C PHE A 18 21.86 10.61 -0.17
N ILE A 19 21.12 11.70 -0.36
CA ILE A 19 19.70 11.69 -0.72
C ILE A 19 19.63 11.63 -2.25
N PRO A 20 19.22 10.49 -2.84
CA PRO A 20 19.12 10.38 -4.29
C PRO A 20 18.11 11.42 -4.81
N HIS A 21 18.63 12.47 -5.44
CA HIS A 21 17.86 13.45 -6.19
C HIS A 21 17.69 12.93 -7.61
N ASP A 22 16.83 11.92 -7.75
CA ASP A 22 16.33 11.51 -9.06
C ASP A 22 15.10 12.38 -9.38
N GLU A 23 15.34 13.53 -10.03
CA GLU A 23 14.31 14.27 -10.79
C GLU A 23 14.06 13.64 -12.18
N SER A 24 14.50 12.40 -12.39
CA SER A 24 14.07 11.63 -13.54
C SER A 24 12.71 11.02 -13.22
N LYS A 25 11.73 11.16 -14.12
CA LYS A 25 10.57 10.25 -14.16
C LYS A 25 11.10 8.86 -14.49
N THR A 26 11.78 8.21 -13.54
CA THR A 26 12.37 6.90 -13.71
C THR A 26 11.20 5.96 -14.05
N PRO A 27 11.27 5.18 -15.14
CA PRO A 27 10.27 4.17 -15.40
C PRO A 27 10.22 3.29 -14.17
N VAL A 28 9.14 3.39 -13.39
CA VAL A 28 8.98 2.62 -12.16
C VAL A 28 9.17 1.16 -12.51
N GLU A 29 10.33 0.63 -12.14
CA GLU A 29 10.72 -0.73 -12.47
C GLU A 29 9.72 -1.64 -11.77
N ARG A 30 9.01 -2.45 -12.58
CA ARG A 30 8.01 -3.36 -12.05
C ARG A 30 8.73 -4.36 -11.15
N LYS A 31 8.65 -4.16 -9.83
CA LYS A 31 9.22 -5.11 -8.89
C LYS A 31 8.48 -6.43 -9.01
N ASP A 32 9.24 -7.51 -9.14
CA ASP A 32 8.69 -8.84 -8.96
C ASP A 32 8.45 -9.05 -7.46
N TYR A 33 7.19 -9.22 -7.07
CA TYR A 33 6.77 -9.41 -5.67
C TYR A 33 6.48 -10.88 -5.35
N ARG A 34 6.76 -11.81 -6.28
CA ARG A 34 6.37 -13.22 -6.15
C ARG A 34 7.09 -13.91 -4.99
N VAL A 35 8.35 -13.59 -4.76
CA VAL A 35 9.15 -14.22 -3.69
C VAL A 35 8.64 -13.82 -2.30
N GLU A 36 8.39 -12.53 -2.12
CA GLU A 36 7.84 -11.97 -0.89
C GLU A 36 6.40 -12.44 -0.66
N LEU A 37 5.60 -12.52 -1.72
CA LEU A 37 4.24 -13.07 -1.65
C LEU A 37 4.25 -14.54 -1.21
N LEU A 38 5.14 -15.37 -1.76
CA LEU A 38 5.28 -16.77 -1.33
C LEU A 38 5.72 -16.88 0.12
N THR A 39 6.59 -15.98 0.57
CA THR A 39 7.05 -15.92 1.96
C THR A 39 5.91 -15.51 2.89
N ALA A 40 5.17 -14.46 2.53
CA ALA A 40 4.00 -13.98 3.27
C ALA A 40 2.92 -15.06 3.36
N ARG A 41 2.59 -15.74 2.26
CA ARG A 41 1.59 -16.83 2.24
C ARG A 41 1.94 -18.01 3.16
N ARG A 42 3.23 -18.28 3.38
CA ARG A 42 3.68 -19.32 4.32
C ARG A 42 3.67 -18.84 5.77
N GLY A 43 3.97 -17.56 5.99
CA GLY A 43 4.13 -16.99 7.33
C GLY A 43 2.85 -16.42 7.94
N ALA A 44 1.90 -15.98 7.12
CA ALA A 44 0.70 -15.30 7.59
C ALA A 44 -0.38 -16.31 8.05
N PRO A 45 -1.08 -16.02 9.16
CA PRO A 45 -2.19 -16.84 9.63
C PRO A 45 -3.50 -16.60 8.86
N TYR A 46 -3.43 -15.93 7.70
CA TYR A 46 -4.57 -15.57 6.87
C TYR A 46 -4.21 -15.67 5.37
N PRO A 47 -5.21 -15.78 4.48
CA PRO A 47 -4.95 -15.80 3.04
C PRO A 47 -4.43 -14.46 2.53
N VAL A 48 -3.15 -14.41 2.17
CA VAL A 48 -2.50 -13.19 1.66
C VAL A 48 -3.04 -12.85 0.27
N ALA A 49 -3.60 -11.66 0.14
CA ALA A 49 -4.20 -11.12 -1.06
C ALA A 49 -3.13 -10.48 -1.94
N ALA A 50 -3.11 -10.88 -3.21
CA ALA A 50 -2.31 -10.25 -4.25
C ALA A 50 -3.12 -10.18 -5.53
N PRO A 51 -2.89 -9.17 -6.39
CA PRO A 51 -3.64 -9.03 -7.62
C PRO A 51 -3.14 -10.00 -8.68
N GLU A 52 -4.07 -10.56 -9.45
CA GLU A 52 -3.81 -11.39 -10.62
C GLU A 52 -4.57 -10.85 -11.83
N GLY A 53 -3.96 -10.92 -13.02
CA GLY A 53 -4.61 -10.47 -14.26
C GLY A 53 -4.65 -8.95 -14.48
N LEU A 54 -3.98 -8.14 -13.65
CA LEU A 54 -3.85 -6.71 -13.90
C LEU A 54 -3.10 -6.41 -15.21
N SER A 55 -3.52 -5.34 -15.89
CA SER A 55 -2.88 -4.88 -17.12
C SER A 55 -1.43 -4.43 -16.88
N LYS A 56 -0.63 -4.33 -17.96
CA LYS A 56 0.76 -3.87 -17.89
C LYS A 56 0.94 -2.43 -17.37
N GLY A 57 -0.14 -1.65 -17.32
CA GLY A 57 -0.12 -0.28 -16.77
C GLY A 57 0.07 -0.25 -15.26
N TRP A 58 -0.29 -1.32 -14.55
CA TRP A 58 -0.10 -1.43 -13.10
C TRP A 58 1.34 -1.80 -12.76
N LYS A 59 2.01 -0.96 -11.99
CA LYS A 59 3.43 -1.12 -11.65
C LYS A 59 3.60 -1.32 -10.15
N ALA A 60 4.05 -2.49 -9.73
CA ALA A 60 4.37 -2.75 -8.34
C ALA A 60 5.58 -1.91 -7.91
N THR A 61 5.43 -1.13 -6.83
CA THR A 61 6.46 -0.20 -6.34
C THR A 61 7.11 -0.66 -5.03
N SER A 62 6.34 -1.38 -4.22
CA SER A 62 6.76 -1.79 -2.89
C SER A 62 6.07 -3.08 -2.49
N VAL A 63 6.83 -3.98 -1.86
CA VAL A 63 6.31 -5.21 -1.26
C VAL A 63 7.01 -5.43 0.06
N ARG A 64 6.25 -5.71 1.12
CA ARG A 64 6.77 -5.99 2.47
C ARG A 64 5.83 -6.93 3.21
N TYR A 65 6.42 -7.87 3.93
CA TYR A 65 5.73 -8.67 4.93
C TYR A 65 6.46 -8.53 6.27
N ARG A 66 5.71 -8.37 7.36
CA ARG A 66 6.22 -8.23 8.73
C ARG A 66 5.43 -9.14 9.66
N GLY A 67 5.97 -10.32 9.95
CA GLY A 67 5.30 -11.31 10.80
C GLY A 67 5.15 -10.82 12.24
N GLU A 68 6.20 -10.17 12.74
CA GLU A 68 6.32 -9.62 14.10
C GLU A 68 5.40 -8.41 14.37
N GLU A 69 5.01 -7.68 13.32
CA GLU A 69 4.12 -6.51 13.40
C GLU A 69 2.70 -6.90 12.98
N HIS A 70 2.02 -7.71 13.79
CA HIS A 70 0.65 -8.17 13.55
C HIS A 70 0.45 -8.87 12.19
N ASN A 71 1.48 -9.59 11.74
CA ASN A 71 1.49 -10.26 10.44
C ASN A 71 1.12 -9.29 9.30
N SER A 72 1.71 -8.09 9.28
CA SER A 72 1.36 -7.04 8.32
C SER A 72 1.88 -7.36 6.91
N TRP A 73 0.97 -7.39 5.95
CA TRP A 73 1.26 -7.47 4.52
C TRP A 73 1.06 -6.09 3.88
N HIS A 74 1.99 -5.69 3.02
CA HIS A 74 1.93 -4.46 2.24
C HIS A 74 2.39 -4.72 0.82
N LEU A 75 1.55 -4.35 -0.14
CA LEU A 75 1.88 -4.39 -1.56
C LEU A 75 1.37 -3.11 -2.23
N GLY A 76 2.29 -2.25 -2.66
CA GLY A 76 2.01 -0.97 -3.31
C GLY A 76 2.21 -1.03 -4.81
N PHE A 77 1.37 -0.28 -5.52
CA PHE A 77 1.33 -0.12 -6.96
C PHE A 77 1.16 1.35 -7.35
N LEU A 78 1.55 1.65 -8.57
CA LEU A 78 0.99 2.77 -9.33
C LEU A 78 0.00 2.21 -10.35
N ASP A 79 -1.13 2.88 -10.47
CA ASP A 79 -2.12 2.60 -11.51
C ASP A 79 -1.65 3.14 -12.89
N PRO A 80 -2.41 2.88 -13.97
CA PRO A 80 -2.06 3.38 -15.30
C PRO A 80 -2.00 4.90 -15.42
N ASP A 81 -2.69 5.62 -14.54
CA ASP A 81 -2.75 7.09 -14.49
C ASP A 81 -1.60 7.67 -13.64
N GLY A 82 -0.83 6.81 -12.97
CA GLY A 82 0.31 7.19 -12.11
C GLY A 82 -0.08 7.43 -10.66
N GLU A 83 -1.32 7.13 -10.27
CA GLU A 83 -1.82 7.28 -8.92
C GLU A 83 -1.48 6.08 -8.04
N TYR A 84 -1.31 6.33 -6.74
CA TYR A 84 -0.88 5.31 -5.81
C TYR A 84 -2.05 4.43 -5.36
N VAL A 85 -1.83 3.11 -5.36
CA VAL A 85 -2.76 2.10 -4.83
C VAL A 85 -1.97 1.08 -4.01
N ALA A 86 -2.44 0.75 -2.81
CA ALA A 86 -1.82 -0.24 -1.95
C ALA A 86 -2.83 -1.23 -1.39
N ILE A 87 -2.39 -2.47 -1.29
CA ILE A 87 -3.07 -3.54 -0.59
C ILE A 87 -2.34 -3.73 0.74
N LYS A 88 -3.07 -3.60 1.84
CA LYS A 88 -2.55 -3.88 3.17
C LYS A 88 -3.42 -4.90 3.88
N GLN A 89 -2.78 -5.85 4.56
CA GLN A 89 -3.49 -6.81 5.41
C GLN A 89 -2.82 -6.91 6.78
N SER A 90 -3.61 -7.14 7.83
CA SER A 90 -3.08 -7.30 9.19
C SER A 90 -4.07 -8.05 10.08
N THR A 91 -3.54 -8.73 11.10
CA THR A 91 -4.33 -9.31 12.21
C THR A 91 -4.53 -8.34 13.38
N GLU A 92 -4.12 -7.08 13.23
CA GLU A 92 -4.41 -6.03 14.21
C GLU A 92 -5.91 -5.74 14.32
N LYS A 93 -6.34 -5.11 15.42
CA LYS A 93 -7.71 -4.63 15.60
C LYS A 93 -8.16 -3.79 14.39
N PRO A 94 -9.25 -4.16 13.69
CA PRO A 94 -9.63 -3.55 12.42
C PRO A 94 -9.72 -2.02 12.46
N ALA A 95 -10.37 -1.45 13.47
CA ALA A 95 -10.54 -0.01 13.59
C ALA A 95 -9.19 0.73 13.67
N LYS A 96 -8.26 0.23 14.50
CA LYS A 96 -6.91 0.82 14.65
C LYS A 96 -6.10 0.71 13.37
N PHE A 97 -6.15 -0.47 12.75
CA PHE A 97 -5.40 -0.73 11.53
C PHE A 97 -5.87 0.18 10.39
N VAL A 98 -7.18 0.25 10.16
CA VAL A 98 -7.77 1.09 9.11
C VAL A 98 -7.41 2.55 9.33
N GLU A 99 -7.60 3.08 10.54
CA GLU A 99 -7.26 4.46 10.88
C GLU A 99 -5.77 4.77 10.62
N ALA A 100 -4.87 3.88 11.07
CA ALA A 100 -3.43 4.05 10.89
C ALA A 100 -3.00 4.02 9.42
N VAL A 101 -3.52 3.08 8.63
CA VAL A 101 -3.09 2.92 7.24
C VAL A 101 -3.69 3.94 6.29
N THR A 102 -4.92 4.39 6.56
CA THR A 102 -5.66 5.34 5.72
C THR A 102 -5.43 6.80 6.12
N LYS A 103 -4.69 7.06 7.21
CA LYS A 103 -4.52 8.40 7.79
C LYS A 103 -5.86 9.01 8.18
N GLU A 104 -6.58 8.29 9.05
CA GLU A 104 -7.83 8.73 9.68
C GLU A 104 -9.05 8.87 8.74
N ALA A 105 -9.07 8.10 7.63
CA ALA A 105 -10.23 8.04 6.76
C ALA A 105 -11.49 7.60 7.51
N LYS A 106 -12.64 8.20 7.15
CA LYS A 106 -13.92 7.97 7.79
C LYS A 106 -14.72 6.92 7.02
N ARG A 107 -15.32 6.01 7.79
CA ARG A 107 -16.25 5.02 7.26
C ARG A 107 -17.45 5.73 6.65
N THR A 108 -17.76 5.44 5.39
CA THR A 108 -18.96 5.95 4.72
C THR A 108 -20.15 5.02 4.96
N LYS A 109 -21.33 5.38 4.44
CA LYS A 109 -22.49 4.47 4.41
C LYS A 109 -22.48 3.52 3.21
N ALA A 110 -21.54 3.67 2.29
CA ALA A 110 -21.48 2.90 1.06
C ALA A 110 -20.75 1.57 1.28
N THR A 111 -21.41 0.49 0.87
CA THR A 111 -20.81 -0.83 0.72
C THR A 111 -20.97 -1.27 -0.73
N GLU A 112 -19.95 -1.95 -1.24
CA GLU A 112 -19.88 -2.38 -2.64
C GLU A 112 -19.46 -3.85 -2.68
N GLU A 113 -20.14 -4.64 -3.52
CA GLU A 113 -19.72 -6.01 -3.79
C GLU A 113 -18.71 -6.01 -4.93
N ILE A 114 -17.47 -6.41 -4.62
CA ILE A 114 -16.34 -6.32 -5.54
C ILE A 114 -15.61 -7.67 -5.54
N GLY A 115 -15.58 -8.33 -6.71
CA GLY A 115 -14.98 -9.67 -6.83
C GLY A 115 -15.69 -10.73 -5.97
N GLY A 116 -17.00 -10.60 -5.76
CA GLY A 116 -17.80 -11.51 -4.92
C GLY A 116 -17.52 -11.37 -3.42
N GLN A 117 -17.00 -10.23 -2.98
CA GLN A 117 -16.68 -9.92 -1.59
C GLN A 117 -17.27 -8.55 -1.24
N GLU A 118 -17.81 -8.40 -0.04
CA GLU A 118 -18.35 -7.12 0.43
C GLU A 118 -17.22 -6.22 0.93
N TRP A 119 -17.16 -4.99 0.40
CA TRP A 119 -16.22 -3.96 0.80
C TRP A 119 -16.95 -2.76 1.37
N GLN A 120 -16.44 -2.26 2.49
CA GLN A 120 -16.87 -1.02 3.10
C GLN A 120 -16.00 0.13 2.56
N ARG A 121 -16.64 1.17 2.04
CA ARG A 121 -15.95 2.37 1.57
C ARG A 121 -15.59 3.32 2.71
N TYR A 122 -14.38 3.85 2.66
CA TYR A 122 -13.82 4.85 3.54
C TYR A 122 -13.29 6.01 2.71
N GLU A 123 -13.51 7.22 3.19
CA GLU A 123 -13.06 8.46 2.54
C GLU A 123 -12.19 9.24 3.50
N GLY A 124 -11.00 9.63 3.04
CA GLY A 124 -10.01 10.33 3.83
C GLY A 124 -9.44 11.52 3.07
N GLU A 125 -8.83 12.46 3.79
CA GLU A 125 -8.16 13.59 3.15
C GLU A 125 -6.92 13.15 2.37
N ALA A 126 -6.18 12.17 2.88
CA ALA A 126 -4.97 11.65 2.25
C ALA A 126 -5.22 10.43 1.36
N TYR A 127 -6.04 9.48 1.82
CA TYR A 127 -6.30 8.24 1.11
C TYR A 127 -7.76 7.83 1.22
N ASP A 128 -8.33 7.51 0.07
CA ASP A 128 -9.56 6.74 -0.03
C ASP A 128 -9.25 5.26 0.18
N ALA A 129 -10.23 4.51 0.68
CA ALA A 129 -10.04 3.10 0.94
C ALA A 129 -11.30 2.25 0.79
N LEU A 130 -11.06 1.00 0.39
CA LEU A 130 -12.00 -0.11 0.46
C LEU A 130 -11.49 -1.07 1.53
N VAL A 131 -12.33 -1.36 2.51
CA VAL A 131 -11.98 -2.21 3.66
C VAL A 131 -12.88 -3.43 3.68
N ARG A 132 -12.29 -4.61 3.86
CA ARG A 132 -13.01 -5.83 4.20
C ARG A 132 -12.32 -6.58 5.33
N THR A 133 -13.07 -7.35 6.08
CA THR A 133 -12.54 -8.20 7.16
C THR A 133 -12.98 -9.63 6.92
N GLU A 134 -12.03 -10.54 6.77
CA GLU A 134 -12.30 -11.95 6.48
C GLU A 134 -11.24 -12.82 7.18
N LYS A 135 -11.62 -14.02 7.63
CA LYS A 135 -10.69 -15.06 8.14
C LYS A 135 -9.68 -14.52 9.18
N GLY A 136 -10.12 -13.62 10.05
CA GLY A 136 -9.29 -13.08 11.13
C GLY A 136 -8.30 -11.98 10.73
N ALA A 137 -8.35 -11.49 9.49
CA ALA A 137 -7.52 -10.38 9.03
C ALA A 137 -8.36 -9.27 8.39
N THR A 138 -7.88 -8.03 8.53
CA THR A 138 -8.44 -6.86 7.85
C THR A 138 -7.66 -6.62 6.58
N THR A 139 -8.33 -6.57 5.43
CA THR A 139 -7.75 -6.21 4.13
C THR A 139 -8.21 -4.80 3.77
N VAL A 140 -7.26 -3.94 3.43
CA VAL A 140 -7.50 -2.56 3.02
C VAL A 140 -6.86 -2.34 1.67
N VAL A 141 -7.65 -1.95 0.68
CA VAL A 141 -7.16 -1.39 -0.59
C VAL A 141 -7.31 0.11 -0.47
N LEU A 142 -6.21 0.84 -0.44
CA LEU A 142 -6.20 2.29 -0.24
C LEU A 142 -5.29 3.00 -1.23
N GLY A 143 -5.49 4.30 -1.41
CA GLY A 143 -4.66 5.06 -2.32
C GLY A 143 -5.11 6.48 -2.57
N THR A 144 -4.34 7.18 -3.39
CA THR A 144 -4.73 8.46 -3.99
C THR A 144 -5.53 8.26 -5.27
N ALA A 145 -5.48 7.04 -5.84
CA ALA A 145 -6.24 6.70 -7.02
C ALA A 145 -7.75 6.76 -6.75
N SER A 146 -8.51 7.06 -7.81
CA SER A 146 -9.97 7.08 -7.73
C SER A 146 -10.55 5.75 -7.25
N PHE A 147 -11.75 5.79 -6.66
CA PHE A 147 -12.49 4.59 -6.26
C PHE A 147 -12.65 3.56 -7.39
N GLY A 148 -12.76 4.00 -8.65
CA GLY A 148 -12.82 3.08 -9.78
C GLY A 148 -11.52 2.27 -9.96
N GLN A 149 -10.36 2.88 -9.70
CA GLN A 149 -9.07 2.19 -9.75
C GLN A 149 -8.86 1.32 -8.50
N LEU A 150 -9.27 1.79 -7.32
CA LEU A 150 -9.29 0.96 -6.10
C LEU A 150 -10.17 -0.28 -6.27
N THR A 151 -11.33 -0.12 -6.93
CA THR A 151 -12.25 -1.22 -7.26
C THR A 151 -11.59 -2.22 -8.18
N LYS A 152 -11.00 -1.79 -9.30
CA LYS A 152 -10.26 -2.68 -10.21
C LYS A 152 -9.15 -3.46 -9.51
N MET A 153 -8.42 -2.81 -8.60
CA MET A 153 -7.42 -3.49 -7.77
C MET A 153 -8.09 -4.55 -6.90
N ALA A 154 -9.15 -4.19 -6.18
CA ALA A 154 -9.89 -5.10 -5.31
C ALA A 154 -10.50 -6.30 -6.07
N GLU A 155 -11.04 -6.09 -7.28
CA GLU A 155 -11.56 -7.16 -8.16
C GLU A 155 -10.48 -8.17 -8.57
N SER A 156 -9.26 -7.68 -8.79
CA SER A 156 -8.14 -8.51 -9.22
C SER A 156 -7.54 -9.37 -8.09
N LEU A 157 -7.93 -9.14 -6.84
CA LEU A 157 -7.33 -9.82 -5.69
C LEU A 157 -7.66 -11.30 -5.66
N LYS A 158 -6.62 -12.12 -5.58
CA LYS A 158 -6.69 -13.55 -5.28
C LYS A 158 -6.04 -13.83 -3.94
N THR A 159 -6.77 -14.58 -3.12
CA THR A 159 -6.32 -15.12 -1.84
C THR A 159 -6.12 -16.61 -2.04
N SER A 160 -4.90 -17.10 -1.81
CA SER A 160 -4.53 -18.51 -1.93
C SER A 160 -3.59 -18.91 -0.82
#